data_AF-A0A2N9N3Y3-F1
#
_entry.id   AF-A0A2N9N3Y3-F1
#
_cell.length_a   1.000
_cell.length_b   1.000
_cell.length_c   1.000
_cell.angle_alpha   90.00
_cell.angle_beta   90.00
_cell.angle_gamma   90.00
#
_symmetry.space_group_name_H-M   'P 1'
#
loop_
_entity.id
_entity.type
_entity.pdbx_description
1 polymer ?
#
loop_
_entity_poly.entity_id
_entity_poly.type
_entity_poly.pdbx_seq_one_letter_code
_entity_poly.pdbx_strand_id
1 'polypeptide(L)'
;MPFQALAAVATVLSFVPHGNTVEFKLDHGAAEIVWSGPSTFRFRRTLEDPLPLAQAQEHDKVTLKVDETAGAVRIRSDFLEVTLQKHGLLLRVRNTDGQALLADLSEPHQDGAAIVWEREMPAAARFYGLGPRVDGSFDLRGKRVETDVPFLLSTTGYGEFHAGAGPFAFDFKGADRYRISAPRVDYYFYYGPRPKEIFKEHRAANANNTIWQVPSEKPPTWTTQRDSLLRLVQAAMSGVLYPSFDLSTYAGADAALLQRARQIGSLPAKVTPGTVDLSNFRKQLDTFYGPYLPELEYNGYPVWHPLPFQFPDDPECAKHADEFLLGDEMLIAPIYDGTNKRSVYLPQGIWTSLETNEAMAGRRAVNVETRALPVFARNGTIVPLDSPGGMALHYFPQLGAEFFILEDDLSEYTAVHAAPSLDAMRLEIESKKDRDYQWVVHHIDKPTSVGFEDQKYRLAPAANQMADHTWFYDTAQKNLQIRVRAKAKEDCIIVIEF
;
A
#
# COMPACT_ATOMS: atom_id res chain seq x y z
N MET A 1 36.58 -27.50 -25.01
CA MET A 1 35.47 -26.54 -25.17
C MET A 1 34.50 -27.13 -26.17
N PRO A 2 33.36 -27.73 -25.76
CA PRO A 2 32.33 -28.02 -26.73
C PRO A 2 31.70 -26.69 -27.16
N PHE A 3 31.44 -26.55 -28.46
CA PHE A 3 30.69 -25.44 -29.03
C PHE A 3 29.34 -25.35 -28.31
N GLN A 4 29.06 -24.23 -27.61
CA GLN A 4 27.68 -23.84 -27.35
C GLN A 4 27.06 -23.64 -28.74
N ALA A 5 26.16 -24.53 -29.15
CA ALA A 5 25.26 -24.23 -30.25
C ALA A 5 24.56 -22.93 -29.88
N LEU A 6 24.70 -21.89 -30.73
CA LEU A 6 23.82 -20.73 -30.67
C LEU A 6 22.40 -21.28 -30.73
N ALA A 7 21.67 -21.23 -29.61
CA ALA A 7 20.24 -21.54 -29.63
C ALA A 7 19.63 -20.64 -30.72
N ALA A 8 18.95 -21.26 -31.68
CA ALA A 8 18.32 -20.51 -32.76
C ALA A 8 17.29 -19.57 -32.14
N VAL A 9 17.28 -18.30 -32.57
CA VAL A 9 16.31 -17.31 -32.10
C VAL A 9 14.93 -17.66 -32.64
N ALA A 10 13.90 -17.72 -31.80
CA ALA A 10 12.57 -18.12 -32.25
C ALA A 10 11.94 -17.14 -33.22
N THR A 11 11.21 -17.68 -34.20
CA THR A 11 10.52 -16.89 -35.22
C THR A 11 9.02 -17.17 -35.21
N VAL A 12 8.22 -16.12 -35.16
CA VAL A 12 6.76 -16.19 -35.31
C VAL A 12 6.41 -16.52 -36.77
N LEU A 13 5.78 -17.67 -36.96
CA LEU A 13 5.31 -18.15 -38.26
C LEU A 13 3.90 -17.63 -38.57
N SER A 14 3.03 -17.60 -37.57
CA SER A 14 1.66 -17.08 -37.66
C SER A 14 1.12 -16.78 -36.26
N PHE A 15 -0.01 -16.07 -36.16
CA PHE A 15 -0.72 -15.84 -34.90
C PHE A 15 -2.23 -15.99 -35.09
N VAL A 16 -2.94 -16.32 -34.01
CA VAL A 16 -4.39 -16.55 -34.00
C VAL A 16 -5.03 -15.77 -32.86
N PRO A 17 -5.68 -14.63 -33.14
CA PRO A 17 -6.52 -13.94 -32.16
C PRO A 17 -7.85 -14.68 -31.97
N HIS A 18 -8.25 -14.93 -30.73
CA HIS A 18 -9.56 -15.47 -30.39
C HIS A 18 -10.00 -14.98 -29.00
N GLY A 19 -11.15 -14.30 -28.94
CA GLY A 19 -11.63 -13.70 -27.69
C GLY A 19 -10.60 -12.75 -27.08
N ASN A 20 -10.17 -13.06 -25.85
CA ASN A 20 -9.17 -12.31 -25.10
C ASN A 20 -7.73 -12.83 -25.33
N THR A 21 -7.54 -13.80 -26.22
CA THR A 21 -6.27 -14.50 -26.39
C THR A 21 -5.67 -14.23 -27.76
N VAL A 22 -4.35 -14.10 -27.81
CA VAL A 22 -3.58 -14.14 -29.06
C VAL A 22 -2.52 -15.23 -28.92
N GLU A 23 -2.68 -16.31 -29.67
CA GLU A 23 -1.72 -17.42 -29.74
C GLU A 23 -0.70 -17.19 -30.84
N PHE A 24 0.56 -17.52 -30.58
CA PHE A 24 1.66 -17.41 -31.54
C PHE A 24 2.18 -18.80 -31.89
N LYS A 25 2.16 -19.12 -33.18
CA LYS A 25 2.80 -20.31 -33.72
C LYS A 25 4.25 -19.96 -34.06
N LEU A 26 5.17 -20.66 -33.44
CA LEU A 26 6.61 -20.44 -33.56
C LEU A 26 7.25 -21.58 -34.36
N ASP A 27 8.46 -21.37 -34.86
CA ASP A 27 9.30 -22.41 -35.43
C ASP A 27 9.80 -23.42 -34.36
N HIS A 28 9.94 -22.98 -33.10
CA HIS A 28 10.16 -23.83 -31.94
C HIS A 28 9.56 -23.24 -30.64
N GLY A 29 9.05 -24.13 -29.78
CA GLY A 29 8.27 -23.79 -28.59
C GLY A 29 6.93 -23.11 -28.90
N ALA A 30 6.35 -22.46 -27.89
CA ALA A 30 5.04 -21.80 -28.02
C ALA A 30 4.97 -20.52 -27.19
N ALA A 31 4.12 -19.58 -27.61
CA ALA A 31 3.83 -18.37 -26.84
C ALA A 31 2.37 -17.94 -27.00
N GLU A 32 1.85 -17.24 -25.98
CA GLU A 32 0.55 -16.60 -26.06
C GLU A 32 0.46 -15.38 -25.15
N ILE A 33 -0.47 -14.49 -25.48
CA ILE A 33 -0.92 -13.40 -24.61
C ILE A 33 -2.41 -13.58 -24.33
N VAL A 34 -2.79 -13.61 -23.04
CA VAL A 34 -4.18 -13.69 -22.60
C VAL A 34 -4.54 -12.41 -21.82
N TRP A 35 -5.57 -11.70 -22.23
CA TRP A 35 -6.01 -10.46 -21.60
C TRP A 35 -7.07 -10.75 -20.52
N SER A 36 -6.79 -10.36 -19.28
CA SER A 36 -7.77 -10.47 -18.17
C SER A 36 -8.58 -9.19 -17.97
N GLY A 37 -8.17 -8.09 -18.61
CA GLY A 37 -8.83 -6.80 -18.64
C GLY A 37 -8.13 -5.88 -19.64
N PRO A 38 -8.63 -4.67 -19.92
CA PRO A 38 -8.02 -3.78 -20.91
C PRO A 38 -6.64 -3.24 -20.45
N SER A 39 -6.30 -3.33 -19.17
CA SER A 39 -5.03 -2.89 -18.58
C SER A 39 -4.10 -4.04 -18.15
N THR A 40 -4.55 -5.29 -18.31
CA THR A 40 -3.84 -6.45 -17.74
C THR A 40 -3.81 -7.62 -18.72
N PHE A 41 -2.62 -8.19 -18.91
CA PHE A 41 -2.44 -9.40 -19.70
C PHE A 41 -1.46 -10.36 -19.03
N ARG A 42 -1.60 -11.65 -19.33
CA ARG A 42 -0.66 -12.71 -18.99
C ARG A 42 0.10 -13.11 -20.24
N PHE A 43 1.42 -13.15 -20.17
CA PHE A 43 2.30 -13.66 -21.21
C PHE A 43 2.89 -15.00 -20.79
N ARG A 44 2.76 -16.00 -21.64
CA ARG A 44 3.35 -17.33 -21.43
C ARG A 44 4.23 -17.71 -22.62
N ARG A 45 5.39 -18.31 -22.34
CA ARG A 45 6.34 -18.81 -23.34
C ARG A 45 7.06 -20.06 -22.82
N THR A 46 7.14 -21.07 -23.68
CA THR A 46 7.94 -22.29 -23.50
C THR A 46 8.99 -22.34 -24.61
N LEU A 47 10.24 -22.70 -24.32
CA LEU A 47 11.34 -22.64 -25.31
C LEU A 47 11.24 -23.73 -26.39
N GLU A 48 10.82 -24.94 -26.01
CA GLU A 48 10.75 -26.11 -26.91
C GLU A 48 9.38 -26.78 -26.88
N ASP A 49 8.84 -26.98 -25.67
CA ASP A 49 7.58 -27.68 -25.46
C ASP A 49 6.34 -26.85 -25.86
N PRO A 50 5.17 -27.49 -26.07
CA PRO A 50 3.90 -26.78 -26.10
C PRO A 50 3.58 -26.07 -24.78
N LEU A 51 2.74 -25.04 -24.83
CA LEU A 51 2.23 -24.40 -23.62
C LEU A 51 1.39 -25.40 -22.79
N PRO A 52 1.62 -25.49 -21.46
CA PRO A 52 0.71 -26.20 -20.59
C PRO A 52 -0.70 -25.61 -20.67
N LEU A 53 -1.72 -26.47 -20.61
CA LEU A 53 -3.11 -26.02 -20.52
C LEU A 53 -3.26 -25.06 -19.34
N ALA A 54 -3.73 -23.85 -19.62
CA ALA A 54 -4.15 -22.93 -18.55
C ALA A 54 -5.39 -23.50 -17.87
N GLN A 55 -5.53 -23.25 -16.58
CA GLN A 55 -6.88 -23.25 -16.01
C GLN A 55 -7.67 -22.13 -16.68
N ALA A 56 -8.85 -22.46 -17.20
CA ALA A 56 -9.76 -21.47 -17.74
C ALA A 56 -10.14 -20.51 -16.61
N GLN A 57 -9.81 -19.24 -16.79
CA GLN A 57 -10.24 -18.16 -15.92
C GLN A 57 -11.20 -17.30 -16.75
N GLU A 58 -12.43 -17.15 -16.27
CA GLU A 58 -13.40 -16.29 -16.92
C GLU A 58 -13.00 -14.83 -16.70
N HIS A 59 -12.94 -14.09 -17.81
CA HIS A 59 -12.64 -12.67 -17.82
C HIS A 59 -13.69 -11.97 -18.66
N ASP A 60 -13.98 -10.72 -18.31
CA ASP A 60 -14.79 -9.87 -19.16
C ASP A 60 -14.14 -9.75 -20.54
N LYS A 61 -14.97 -9.69 -21.58
CA LYS A 61 -14.49 -9.59 -22.96
C LYS A 61 -13.72 -8.29 -23.14
N VAL A 62 -12.49 -8.40 -23.65
CA VAL A 62 -11.64 -7.25 -23.98
C VAL A 62 -11.73 -6.95 -25.48
N THR A 63 -11.91 -5.68 -25.84
CA THR A 63 -11.87 -5.26 -27.24
C THR A 63 -10.42 -5.11 -27.68
N LEU A 64 -9.94 -6.06 -28.48
CA LEU A 64 -8.57 -6.08 -28.99
C LEU A 64 -8.52 -5.70 -30.48
N LYS A 65 -7.57 -4.83 -30.83
CA LYS A 65 -7.17 -4.58 -32.23
C LYS A 65 -5.80 -5.19 -32.46
N VAL A 66 -5.70 -6.10 -33.43
CA VAL A 66 -4.44 -6.78 -33.76
C VAL A 66 -4.03 -6.39 -35.17
N ASP A 67 -2.83 -5.82 -35.30
CA ASP A 67 -2.21 -5.41 -36.56
C ASP A 67 -0.89 -6.15 -36.76
N GLU A 68 -0.52 -6.42 -38.00
CA GLU A 68 0.74 -7.06 -38.36
C GLU A 68 1.60 -6.15 -39.24
N THR A 69 2.90 -6.17 -39.00
CA THR A 69 3.91 -5.56 -39.87
C THR A 69 4.89 -6.64 -40.34
N ALA A 70 5.82 -6.27 -41.23
CA ALA A 70 6.86 -7.18 -41.69
C ALA A 70 7.67 -7.78 -40.52
N GLY A 71 7.93 -7.02 -39.45
CA GLY A 71 8.80 -7.43 -38.34
C GLY A 71 8.13 -7.65 -36.98
N ALA A 72 6.84 -7.33 -36.82
CA ALA A 72 6.17 -7.39 -35.52
C ALA A 72 4.67 -7.59 -35.62
N VAL A 73 4.09 -8.14 -34.55
CA VAL A 73 2.64 -8.16 -34.28
C VAL A 73 2.34 -7.11 -33.22
N ARG A 74 1.27 -6.33 -33.41
CA ARG A 74 0.85 -5.28 -32.49
C ARG A 74 -0.56 -5.57 -32.01
N ILE A 75 -0.76 -5.56 -30.70
CA ILE A 75 -2.05 -5.81 -30.04
C ILE A 75 -2.38 -4.57 -29.22
N ARG A 76 -3.58 -4.02 -29.41
CA ARG A 76 -4.03 -2.79 -28.75
C ARG A 76 -5.32 -3.03 -27.99
N SER A 77 -5.35 -2.58 -26.73
CA SER A 77 -6.55 -2.43 -25.90
C SER A 77 -6.89 -0.94 -25.75
N ASP A 78 -7.81 -0.61 -24.85
CA ASP A 78 -8.16 0.78 -24.52
C ASP A 78 -7.04 1.53 -23.77
N PHE A 79 -6.09 0.82 -23.16
CA PHE A 79 -5.02 1.43 -22.35
C PHE A 79 -3.61 1.11 -22.84
N LEU A 80 -3.43 0.05 -23.62
CA LEU A 80 -2.11 -0.50 -23.93
C LEU A 80 -1.93 -0.77 -25.42
N GLU A 81 -0.70 -0.54 -25.88
CA GLU A 81 -0.15 -1.10 -27.11
C GLU A 81 0.97 -2.09 -26.74
N VAL A 82 0.74 -3.37 -27.01
CA VAL A 82 1.73 -4.46 -26.88
C VAL A 82 2.27 -4.79 -28.26
N THR A 83 3.57 -4.63 -28.46
CA THR A 83 4.26 -5.01 -29.70
C THR A 83 5.16 -6.20 -29.42
N LEU A 84 4.98 -7.29 -30.17
CA LEU A 84 5.83 -8.47 -30.14
C LEU A 84 6.66 -8.54 -31.42
N GLN A 85 7.98 -8.52 -31.31
CA GLN A 85 8.85 -8.72 -32.46
C GLN A 85 8.76 -10.15 -32.97
N LYS A 86 8.68 -10.34 -34.30
CA LYS A 86 8.57 -11.67 -34.90
C LYS A 86 9.81 -12.53 -34.71
N HIS A 87 10.98 -11.92 -34.59
CA HIS A 87 12.22 -12.61 -34.27
C HIS A 87 12.57 -12.37 -32.79
N GLY A 88 12.78 -13.45 -32.03
CA GLY A 88 13.15 -13.45 -30.62
C GLY A 88 12.02 -13.14 -29.65
N LEU A 89 10.80 -12.87 -30.15
CA LEU A 89 9.61 -12.56 -29.34
C LEU A 89 9.83 -11.41 -28.35
N LEU A 90 10.66 -10.42 -28.71
CA LEU A 90 10.92 -9.29 -27.82
C LEU A 90 9.66 -8.45 -27.65
N LEU A 91 9.13 -8.41 -26.42
CA LEU A 91 7.91 -7.72 -26.09
C LEU A 91 8.21 -6.26 -25.71
N ARG A 92 7.37 -5.35 -26.18
CA ARG A 92 7.36 -3.94 -25.81
C ARG A 92 5.96 -3.52 -25.45
N VAL A 93 5.81 -2.79 -24.34
CA VAL A 93 4.52 -2.25 -23.89
C VAL A 93 4.60 -0.75 -23.81
N ARG A 94 3.58 -0.08 -24.37
CA ARG A 94 3.33 1.35 -24.24
C ARG A 94 1.92 1.60 -23.76
N ASN A 95 1.71 2.73 -23.08
CA ASN A 95 0.36 3.24 -22.89
C ASN A 95 -0.15 3.92 -24.18
N THR A 96 -1.40 4.35 -24.18
CA THR A 96 -2.04 5.05 -25.31
C THR A 96 -1.43 6.42 -25.62
N ASP A 97 -0.77 7.06 -24.66
CA ASP A 97 0.00 8.31 -24.88
C ASP A 97 1.37 8.07 -25.54
N GLY A 98 1.75 6.79 -25.75
CA GLY A 98 3.02 6.40 -26.36
C GLY A 98 4.20 6.32 -25.40
N GLN A 99 3.98 6.50 -24.09
CA GLN A 99 5.00 6.30 -23.06
C GLN A 99 5.44 4.84 -23.04
N ALA A 100 6.76 4.60 -23.11
CA ALA A 100 7.33 3.27 -22.93
C ALA A 100 7.21 2.83 -21.47
N LEU A 101 6.61 1.65 -21.27
CA LEU A 101 6.41 1.06 -19.95
C LEU A 101 7.45 -0.04 -19.70
N LEU A 102 7.55 -0.99 -20.64
CA LEU A 102 8.39 -2.18 -20.56
C LEU A 102 8.97 -2.52 -21.95
N ALA A 103 10.22 -2.98 -21.98
CA ALA A 103 10.84 -3.51 -23.20
C ALA A 103 11.82 -4.65 -22.89
N ASP A 104 11.67 -5.78 -23.56
CA ASP A 104 12.65 -6.87 -23.53
C ASP A 104 13.89 -6.52 -24.37
N LEU A 105 15.05 -6.98 -23.90
CA LEU A 105 16.36 -6.82 -24.55
C LEU A 105 16.93 -8.15 -25.08
N SER A 106 16.49 -9.29 -24.55
CA SER A 106 16.93 -10.60 -24.99
C SER A 106 15.77 -11.59 -25.06
N GLU A 107 15.88 -12.58 -25.95
CA GLU A 107 15.01 -13.75 -25.87
C GLU A 107 15.30 -14.52 -24.58
N PRO A 108 14.27 -15.09 -23.92
CA PRO A 108 14.48 -16.05 -22.85
C PRO A 108 15.29 -17.26 -23.31
N HIS A 109 16.31 -17.63 -22.54
CA HIS A 109 17.14 -18.80 -22.81
C HIS A 109 17.40 -19.60 -21.55
N GLN A 110 17.73 -20.88 -21.71
CA GLN A 110 18.07 -21.77 -20.61
C GLN A 110 19.45 -21.39 -20.04
N ASP A 111 19.53 -21.19 -18.72
CA ASP A 111 20.78 -21.04 -17.97
C ASP A 111 20.72 -21.91 -16.71
N GLY A 112 21.45 -23.04 -16.74
CA GLY A 112 21.35 -24.08 -15.72
C GLY A 112 19.91 -24.60 -15.60
N ALA A 113 19.34 -24.50 -14.40
CA ALA A 113 17.96 -24.93 -14.12
C ALA A 113 16.91 -23.81 -14.34
N ALA A 114 17.33 -22.57 -14.61
CA ALA A 114 16.45 -21.43 -14.79
C ALA A 114 16.32 -21.02 -16.25
N ILE A 115 15.27 -20.27 -16.55
CA ILE A 115 15.13 -19.49 -17.78
C ILE A 115 15.49 -18.04 -17.46
N VAL A 116 16.33 -17.43 -18.29
CA VAL A 116 16.89 -16.10 -18.08
C VAL A 116 16.59 -15.19 -19.27
N TRP A 117 16.17 -13.95 -18.98
CA TRP A 117 16.03 -12.88 -19.97
C TRP A 117 16.33 -11.52 -19.36
N GLU A 118 16.58 -10.53 -20.22
CA GLU A 118 16.92 -9.17 -19.85
C GLU A 118 15.89 -8.17 -20.36
N ARG A 119 15.68 -7.11 -19.59
CA ARG A 119 14.78 -6.00 -19.91
C ARG A 119 15.47 -4.68 -19.75
N GLU A 120 14.98 -3.70 -20.51
CA GLU A 120 15.44 -2.32 -20.41
C GLU A 120 15.11 -1.76 -19.02
N MET A 121 16.07 -1.05 -18.46
CA MET A 121 15.96 -0.36 -17.18
C MET A 121 16.25 1.13 -17.39
N PRO A 122 15.22 1.96 -17.71
CA PRO A 122 15.40 3.38 -17.91
C PRO A 122 16.05 4.06 -16.71
N ALA A 123 16.89 5.09 -16.94
CA ALA A 123 17.66 5.75 -15.88
C ALA A 123 16.78 6.35 -14.76
N ALA A 124 15.63 6.91 -15.13
CA ALA A 124 14.67 7.50 -14.20
C ALA A 124 13.77 6.47 -13.51
N ALA A 125 13.68 5.23 -14.05
CA ALA A 125 12.85 4.19 -13.46
C ALA A 125 13.42 3.72 -12.12
N ARG A 126 12.52 3.47 -11.18
CA ARG A 126 12.77 2.86 -9.87
C ARG A 126 11.91 1.62 -9.75
N PHE A 127 12.41 0.65 -9.01
CA PHE A 127 11.79 -0.68 -8.91
C PHE A 127 11.57 -1.04 -7.45
N TYR A 128 10.39 -1.56 -7.14
CA TYR A 128 9.94 -1.90 -5.79
C TYR A 128 9.27 -3.29 -5.77
N GLY A 129 8.86 -3.78 -4.60
CA GLY A 129 8.19 -5.09 -4.47
C GLY A 129 9.19 -6.20 -4.17
N LEU A 130 8.97 -7.41 -4.69
CA LEU A 130 9.81 -8.62 -4.54
C LEU A 130 9.90 -9.21 -3.13
N GLY A 131 8.91 -8.96 -2.28
CA GLY A 131 8.71 -9.63 -1.01
C GLY A 131 9.33 -8.95 0.22
N PRO A 132 9.12 -9.55 1.40
CA PRO A 132 9.65 -9.03 2.66
C PRO A 132 11.18 -9.04 2.68
N ARG A 133 11.81 -7.89 3.00
CA ARG A 133 13.27 -7.73 3.10
C ARG A 133 13.66 -6.83 4.26
N VAL A 134 14.96 -6.75 4.54
CA VAL A 134 15.55 -5.89 5.59
C VAL A 134 16.29 -4.67 5.02
N ASP A 135 16.05 -4.35 3.74
CA ASP A 135 16.59 -3.15 3.12
C ASP A 135 15.93 -1.89 3.71
N GLY A 136 16.73 -0.89 4.06
CA GLY A 136 16.24 0.42 4.51
C GLY A 136 15.63 1.29 3.41
N SER A 137 15.76 0.89 2.15
CA SER A 137 15.17 1.58 0.99
C SER A 137 14.36 0.61 0.13
N PHE A 138 13.38 1.15 -0.59
CA PHE A 138 12.56 0.37 -1.52
C PHE A 138 13.24 0.15 -2.87
N ASP A 139 13.99 1.14 -3.37
CA ASP A 139 14.60 1.06 -4.70
C ASP A 139 15.54 -0.14 -4.82
N LEU A 140 15.29 -0.94 -5.84
CA LEU A 140 16.01 -2.16 -6.14
C LEU A 140 17.21 -1.95 -7.06
N ARG A 141 17.37 -0.77 -7.68
CA ARG A 141 18.55 -0.47 -8.52
C ARG A 141 19.86 -0.77 -7.77
N GLY A 142 20.78 -1.46 -8.45
CA GLY A 142 22.06 -1.90 -7.88
C GLY A 142 21.99 -3.15 -7.01
N LYS A 143 20.80 -3.74 -6.80
CA LYS A 143 20.61 -4.94 -5.98
C LYS A 143 20.34 -6.18 -6.85
N ARG A 144 20.64 -7.35 -6.29
CA ARG A 144 20.13 -8.63 -6.76
C ARG A 144 19.21 -9.18 -5.67
N VAL A 145 18.00 -9.57 -6.04
CA VAL A 145 16.98 -10.05 -5.11
C VAL A 145 16.58 -11.45 -5.52
N GLU A 146 16.67 -12.39 -4.58
CA GLU A 146 16.04 -13.71 -4.67
C GLU A 146 14.72 -13.66 -3.89
N THR A 147 13.65 -14.21 -4.45
CA THR A 147 12.32 -14.07 -3.86
C THR A 147 11.36 -15.21 -4.20
N ASP A 148 10.46 -15.48 -3.26
CA ASP A 148 9.27 -16.33 -3.44
C ASP A 148 7.99 -15.51 -3.66
N VAL A 149 8.10 -14.16 -3.62
CA VAL A 149 7.00 -13.22 -3.88
C VAL A 149 7.39 -12.38 -5.11
N PRO A 150 7.29 -12.94 -6.32
CA PRO A 150 7.82 -12.31 -7.54
C PRO A 150 6.86 -11.25 -8.10
N PHE A 151 6.42 -10.31 -7.26
CA PHE A 151 5.62 -9.15 -7.65
C PHE A 151 6.52 -7.91 -7.65
N LEU A 152 6.84 -7.40 -8.84
CA LEU A 152 7.67 -6.23 -9.05
C LEU A 152 6.80 -5.03 -9.44
N LEU A 153 7.16 -3.85 -8.97
CA LEU A 153 6.58 -2.58 -9.43
C LEU A 153 7.66 -1.71 -10.07
N SER A 154 7.30 -1.00 -11.13
CA SER A 154 8.12 0.02 -11.77
C SER A 154 7.44 1.38 -11.72
N THR A 155 8.20 2.42 -11.42
CA THR A 155 7.71 3.81 -11.48
C THR A 155 7.43 4.30 -12.90
N THR A 156 7.70 3.51 -13.94
CA THR A 156 7.22 3.81 -15.30
C THR A 156 5.71 3.58 -15.45
N GLY A 157 5.02 3.01 -14.45
CA GLY A 157 3.57 2.83 -14.44
C GLY A 157 3.13 1.40 -14.75
N TYR A 158 3.92 0.40 -14.36
CA TYR A 158 3.51 -1.00 -14.47
C TYR A 158 3.97 -1.84 -13.29
N GLY A 159 3.27 -2.95 -13.07
CA GLY A 159 3.75 -4.07 -12.24
C GLY A 159 3.84 -5.35 -13.05
N GLU A 160 4.65 -6.28 -12.58
CA GLU A 160 4.72 -7.63 -13.11
C GLU A 160 4.70 -8.68 -12.00
N PHE A 161 3.97 -9.77 -12.21
CA PHE A 161 3.90 -10.89 -11.28
C PHE A 161 4.18 -12.21 -12.00
N HIS A 162 5.17 -12.97 -11.53
CA HIS A 162 5.52 -14.26 -12.14
C HIS A 162 4.78 -15.41 -11.48
N ALA A 163 4.13 -16.24 -12.28
CA ALA A 163 3.16 -17.21 -11.79
C ALA A 163 3.78 -18.55 -11.35
N GLY A 164 3.23 -19.07 -10.25
CA GLY A 164 3.53 -20.37 -9.67
C GLY A 164 4.80 -20.40 -8.83
N ALA A 165 5.17 -21.61 -8.37
CA ALA A 165 6.29 -21.79 -7.44
C ALA A 165 7.63 -21.93 -8.16
N GLY A 166 8.69 -21.60 -7.43
CA GLY A 166 10.08 -21.84 -7.77
C GLY A 166 10.96 -20.64 -7.44
N PRO A 167 12.29 -20.80 -7.46
CA PRO A 167 13.16 -19.69 -7.14
C PRO A 167 13.07 -18.64 -8.25
N PHE A 168 12.76 -17.40 -7.87
CA PHE A 168 12.87 -16.24 -8.73
C PHE A 168 14.05 -15.39 -8.30
N ALA A 169 14.77 -14.83 -9.27
CA ALA A 169 15.79 -13.82 -9.01
C ALA A 169 15.69 -12.66 -10.00
N PHE A 170 15.90 -11.45 -9.49
CA PHE A 170 15.94 -10.21 -10.26
C PHE A 170 17.25 -9.49 -9.98
N ASP A 171 18.01 -9.17 -11.02
CA ASP A 171 19.30 -8.53 -10.92
C ASP A 171 19.28 -7.15 -11.58
N PHE A 172 19.27 -6.11 -10.75
CA PHE A 172 19.24 -4.71 -11.14
C PHE A 172 20.63 -4.05 -11.07
N LYS A 173 21.72 -4.83 -11.05
CA LYS A 173 23.09 -4.29 -11.04
C LYS A 173 23.52 -3.71 -12.39
N GLY A 174 22.81 -4.04 -13.48
CA GLY A 174 23.05 -3.46 -14.79
C GLY A 174 22.82 -1.95 -14.81
N ALA A 175 23.46 -1.23 -15.72
CA ALA A 175 23.29 0.23 -15.83
C ALA A 175 21.94 0.61 -16.48
N ASP A 176 21.61 -0.09 -17.58
CA ASP A 176 20.51 0.16 -18.50
C ASP A 176 19.56 -1.05 -18.63
N ARG A 177 19.78 -2.09 -17.83
CA ARG A 177 19.02 -3.34 -17.88
C ARG A 177 18.90 -4.01 -16.52
N TYR A 178 17.85 -4.81 -16.38
CA TYR A 178 17.73 -5.78 -15.31
C TYR A 178 17.52 -7.18 -15.90
N ARG A 179 18.01 -8.19 -15.17
CA ARG A 179 17.94 -9.60 -15.56
C ARG A 179 16.96 -10.34 -14.67
N ILE A 180 16.11 -11.16 -15.28
CA ILE A 180 15.18 -12.04 -14.58
C ILE A 180 15.68 -13.47 -14.71
N SER A 181 15.63 -14.23 -13.63
CA SER A 181 15.82 -15.68 -13.61
C SER A 181 14.59 -16.31 -12.99
N ALA A 182 13.90 -17.17 -13.73
CA ALA A 182 12.66 -17.80 -13.31
C ALA A 182 12.60 -19.27 -13.75
N PRO A 183 11.74 -20.10 -13.13
CA PRO A 183 11.56 -21.48 -13.58
C PRO A 183 10.92 -21.60 -14.97
N ARG A 184 10.19 -20.57 -15.40
CA ARG A 184 9.45 -20.50 -16.67
C ARG A 184 9.15 -19.04 -17.02
N VAL A 185 8.83 -18.79 -18.29
CA VAL A 185 8.29 -17.50 -18.74
C VAL A 185 6.77 -17.56 -18.65
N ASP A 186 6.26 -17.14 -17.50
CA ASP A 186 4.83 -17.08 -17.21
C ASP A 186 4.60 -15.93 -16.23
N TYR A 187 4.15 -14.79 -16.74
CA TYR A 187 3.96 -13.60 -15.91
C TYR A 187 2.74 -12.81 -16.35
N TYR A 188 2.17 -12.11 -15.38
CA TYR A 188 1.15 -11.09 -15.58
C TYR A 188 1.81 -9.73 -15.64
N PHE A 189 1.31 -8.87 -16.53
CA PHE A 189 1.62 -7.46 -16.61
C PHE A 189 0.39 -6.66 -16.19
N TYR A 190 0.59 -5.68 -15.32
CA TYR A 190 -0.44 -4.79 -14.81
C TYR A 190 -0.10 -3.35 -15.17
N TYR A 191 -0.99 -2.67 -15.90
CA TYR A 191 -0.85 -1.24 -16.13
C TYR A 191 -1.54 -0.43 -15.04
N GLY A 192 -0.83 0.55 -14.50
CA GLY A 192 -1.38 1.52 -13.56
C GLY A 192 -0.43 2.70 -13.40
N PRO A 193 -0.87 3.95 -13.66
CA PRO A 193 0.02 5.10 -13.57
C PRO A 193 0.51 5.36 -12.14
N ARG A 194 -0.18 4.86 -11.11
CA ARG A 194 0.27 4.90 -9.72
C ARG A 194 0.21 3.50 -9.08
N PRO A 195 0.89 3.30 -7.93
CA PRO A 195 0.94 2.01 -7.26
C PRO A 195 -0.44 1.43 -6.89
N LYS A 196 -1.40 2.28 -6.46
CA LYS A 196 -2.76 1.82 -6.13
C LYS A 196 -3.42 1.13 -7.34
N GLU A 197 -3.35 1.69 -8.55
CA GLU A 197 -3.93 1.02 -9.72
C GLU A 197 -3.24 -0.32 -10.04
N ILE A 198 -1.91 -0.40 -9.92
CA ILE A 198 -1.15 -1.65 -10.14
C ILE A 198 -1.57 -2.73 -9.12
N PHE A 199 -1.71 -2.37 -7.84
CA PHE A 199 -2.14 -3.30 -6.79
C PHE A 199 -3.56 -3.80 -7.03
N LYS A 200 -4.47 -2.94 -7.48
CA LYS A 200 -5.84 -3.32 -7.81
C LYS A 200 -5.89 -4.33 -8.95
N GLU A 201 -5.14 -4.10 -10.02
CA GLU A 201 -5.02 -5.03 -11.13
C GLU A 201 -4.38 -6.36 -10.70
N HIS A 202 -3.32 -6.30 -9.87
CA HIS A 202 -2.69 -7.50 -9.30
C HIS A 202 -3.68 -8.31 -8.46
N ARG A 203 -4.48 -7.64 -7.63
CA ARG A 203 -5.49 -8.28 -6.77
C ARG A 203 -6.61 -8.92 -7.58
N ALA A 204 -7.11 -8.24 -8.60
CA ALA A 204 -8.14 -8.77 -9.49
C ALA A 204 -7.66 -10.03 -10.24
N ALA A 205 -6.38 -10.07 -10.63
CA ALA A 205 -5.79 -11.24 -11.28
C ALA A 205 -5.41 -12.37 -10.31
N ASN A 206 -5.05 -12.05 -9.05
CA ASN A 206 -4.59 -13.01 -8.04
C ASN A 206 -5.34 -12.85 -6.70
N ALA A 207 -6.35 -13.68 -6.49
CA ALA A 207 -7.15 -13.67 -5.26
C ALA A 207 -6.55 -14.47 -4.08
N ASN A 208 -5.22 -14.59 -3.96
CA ASN A 208 -4.61 -15.36 -2.88
C ASN A 208 -4.70 -14.60 -1.54
N ASN A 209 -5.30 -15.22 -0.52
CA ASN A 209 -5.48 -14.67 0.83
C ASN A 209 -4.55 -15.32 1.88
N THR A 210 -3.32 -15.65 1.49
CA THR A 210 -2.38 -16.31 2.40
C THR A 210 -1.98 -15.38 3.55
N ILE A 211 -2.11 -15.89 4.78
CA ILE A 211 -1.56 -15.23 5.98
C ILE A 211 -0.05 -15.47 5.97
N TRP A 212 0.71 -14.39 6.06
CA TRP A 212 2.16 -14.46 6.14
C TRP A 212 2.62 -14.18 7.56
N GLN A 213 3.18 -15.19 8.22
CA GLN A 213 3.78 -15.01 9.53
C GLN A 213 5.12 -14.29 9.39
N VAL A 214 5.25 -13.12 10.02
CA VAL A 214 6.52 -12.43 10.13
C VAL A 214 7.50 -13.34 10.85
N PRO A 215 8.70 -13.60 10.27
CA PRO A 215 9.69 -14.43 10.95
C PRO A 215 10.16 -13.77 12.24
N SER A 216 9.85 -14.41 13.38
CA SER A 216 10.30 -13.95 14.69
C SER A 216 11.62 -14.61 15.05
N GLU A 217 12.72 -13.90 14.83
CA GLU A 217 14.07 -14.37 15.16
C GLU A 217 14.31 -14.41 16.68
N LYS A 218 15.07 -15.42 17.13
CA LYS A 218 15.40 -15.62 18.54
C LYS A 218 16.92 -15.66 18.72
N PRO A 219 17.49 -15.03 19.77
CA PRO A 219 16.80 -14.23 20.79
C PRO A 219 16.31 -12.87 20.26
N PRO A 220 15.29 -12.25 20.90
CA PRO A 220 14.86 -10.91 20.54
C PRO A 220 15.96 -9.89 20.84
N THR A 221 16.25 -9.02 19.87
CA THR A 221 17.20 -7.91 19.96
C THR A 221 16.64 -6.67 19.25
N TRP A 222 17.28 -5.52 19.43
CA TRP A 222 16.98 -4.31 18.66
C TRP A 222 17.10 -4.55 17.14
N THR A 223 18.11 -5.31 16.70
CA THR A 223 18.30 -5.65 15.28
C THR A 223 17.16 -6.50 14.75
N THR A 224 16.77 -7.58 15.44
CA THR A 224 15.67 -8.45 14.98
C THR A 224 14.34 -7.71 14.95
N GLN A 225 14.14 -6.75 15.87
CA GLN A 225 12.96 -5.90 15.88
C GLN A 225 12.93 -4.93 14.69
N ARG A 226 14.05 -4.25 14.41
CA ARG A 226 14.22 -3.41 13.23
C ARG A 226 13.97 -4.20 11.95
N ASP A 227 14.55 -5.39 11.85
CA ASP A 227 14.40 -6.25 10.68
C ASP A 227 12.95 -6.71 10.50
N SER A 228 12.23 -6.97 11.59
CA SER A 228 10.79 -7.28 11.52
C SER A 228 9.96 -6.10 11.01
N LEU A 229 10.27 -4.87 11.46
CA LEU A 229 9.64 -3.64 10.95
C LEU A 229 9.88 -3.49 9.44
N LEU A 230 11.14 -3.58 9.01
CA LEU A 230 11.50 -3.45 7.59
C LEU A 230 10.80 -4.52 6.75
N ARG A 231 10.75 -5.77 7.23
CA ARG A 231 10.05 -6.85 6.53
C ARG A 231 8.56 -6.56 6.38
N LEU A 232 7.90 -6.07 7.43
CA LEU A 232 6.48 -5.69 7.36
C LEU A 232 6.21 -4.62 6.30
N VAL A 233 7.01 -3.55 6.29
CA VAL A 233 6.85 -2.44 5.35
C VAL A 233 7.19 -2.87 3.90
N GLN A 234 8.26 -3.65 3.71
CA GLN A 234 8.61 -4.20 2.39
C GLN A 234 7.58 -5.23 1.90
N ALA A 235 7.00 -6.02 2.81
CA ALA A 235 5.93 -6.97 2.50
C ALA A 235 4.68 -6.24 2.00
N ALA A 236 4.30 -5.13 2.65
CA ALA A 236 3.22 -4.26 2.20
C ALA A 236 3.46 -3.73 0.77
N MET A 237 4.68 -3.27 0.47
CA MET A 237 5.05 -2.82 -0.90
C MET A 237 5.13 -3.97 -1.92
N SER A 238 4.97 -5.22 -1.49
CA SER A 238 5.09 -6.43 -2.30
C SER A 238 3.78 -7.21 -2.42
N GLY A 239 2.63 -6.60 -2.08
CA GLY A 239 1.33 -7.25 -2.19
C GLY A 239 1.09 -8.36 -1.17
N VAL A 240 1.86 -8.42 -0.08
CA VAL A 240 1.62 -9.38 1.01
C VAL A 240 0.52 -8.83 1.91
N LEU A 241 -0.68 -9.40 1.79
CA LEU A 241 -1.90 -8.76 2.32
C LEU A 241 -2.07 -8.92 3.83
N TYR A 242 -1.83 -10.11 4.38
CA TYR A 242 -2.19 -10.42 5.76
C TYR A 242 -0.96 -10.81 6.60
N PRO A 243 -0.08 -9.85 6.94
CA PRO A 243 1.01 -10.12 7.86
C PRO A 243 0.45 -10.45 9.25
N SER A 244 0.99 -11.49 9.89
CA SER A 244 0.76 -11.80 11.29
C SER A 244 2.02 -11.68 12.12
N PHE A 245 1.89 -11.13 13.33
CA PHE A 245 3.02 -10.91 14.24
C PHE A 245 2.82 -11.61 15.58
N ASP A 246 3.85 -12.31 16.05
CA ASP A 246 3.83 -12.98 17.35
C ASP A 246 4.65 -12.21 18.39
N LEU A 247 3.96 -11.42 19.21
CA LEU A 247 4.56 -10.65 20.30
C LEU A 247 5.06 -11.52 21.44
N SER A 248 4.57 -12.76 21.59
CA SER A 248 4.99 -13.65 22.69
C SER A 248 6.49 -13.96 22.65
N THR A 249 7.09 -13.85 21.46
CA THR A 249 8.54 -14.02 21.25
C THR A 249 9.41 -13.00 21.99
N TYR A 250 8.84 -11.87 22.41
CA TYR A 250 9.51 -10.82 23.18
C TYR A 250 9.29 -10.93 24.70
N ALA A 251 8.53 -11.90 25.21
CA ALA A 251 8.14 -11.96 26.62
C ALA A 251 9.33 -11.98 27.63
N GLY A 252 10.51 -12.42 27.20
CA GLY A 252 11.74 -12.43 28.00
C GLY A 252 12.73 -11.30 27.70
N ALA A 253 12.38 -10.34 26.82
CA ALA A 253 13.24 -9.20 26.50
C ALA A 253 13.36 -8.22 27.68
N ASP A 254 14.40 -7.38 27.65
CA ASP A 254 14.50 -6.27 28.60
C ASP A 254 13.33 -5.28 28.43
N ALA A 255 13.06 -4.48 29.46
CA ALA A 255 11.88 -3.62 29.50
C ALA A 255 11.82 -2.59 28.35
N ALA A 256 12.96 -2.06 27.90
CA ALA A 256 13.00 -1.06 26.84
C ALA A 256 12.71 -1.71 25.47
N LEU A 257 13.36 -2.84 25.17
CA LEU A 257 13.10 -3.61 23.97
C LEU A 257 11.65 -4.13 23.95
N LEU A 258 11.15 -4.65 25.07
CA LEU A 258 9.77 -5.12 25.21
C LEU A 258 8.76 -4.01 24.92
N GLN A 259 8.99 -2.80 25.43
CA GLN A 259 8.12 -1.64 25.19
C GLN A 259 8.06 -1.29 23.70
N ARG A 260 9.22 -1.23 23.03
CA ARG A 260 9.26 -0.94 21.59
C ARG A 260 8.64 -2.08 20.78
N ALA A 261 8.90 -3.33 21.16
CA ALA A 261 8.33 -4.50 20.50
C ALA A 261 6.80 -4.46 20.58
N ARG A 262 6.25 -4.10 21.75
CA ARG A 262 4.81 -3.87 21.92
C ARG A 262 4.30 -2.76 21.02
N GLN A 263 5.00 -1.63 20.90
CA GLN A 263 4.59 -0.52 20.03
C GLN A 263 4.56 -0.90 18.54
N ILE A 264 5.55 -1.66 18.06
CA ILE A 264 5.67 -2.04 16.65
C ILE A 264 4.81 -3.27 16.33
N GLY A 265 5.03 -4.37 17.05
CA GLY A 265 4.42 -5.67 16.78
C GLY A 265 2.94 -5.76 17.10
N SER A 266 2.36 -4.73 17.74
CA SER A 266 0.90 -4.64 17.92
C SER A 266 0.19 -4.02 16.71
N LEU A 267 0.90 -3.29 15.84
CA LEU A 267 0.30 -2.56 14.72
C LEU A 267 -0.21 -3.42 13.56
N PRO A 268 0.29 -4.64 13.28
CA PRO A 268 -0.36 -5.49 12.29
C PRO A 268 -1.81 -5.79 12.70
N ALA A 269 -2.71 -5.99 11.74
CA ALA A 269 -4.10 -6.32 12.06
C ALA A 269 -4.21 -7.69 12.77
N LYS A 270 -3.35 -8.65 12.41
CA LYS A 270 -3.29 -9.99 13.00
C LYS A 270 -2.10 -10.10 13.96
N VAL A 271 -2.37 -10.19 15.26
CA VAL A 271 -1.32 -10.23 16.29
C VAL A 271 -1.63 -11.30 17.33
N THR A 272 -0.62 -12.09 17.70
CA THR A 272 -0.65 -12.95 18.88
C THR A 272 0.00 -12.19 20.05
N PRO A 273 -0.78 -11.68 21.03
CA PRO A 273 -0.24 -10.79 22.06
C PRO A 273 0.61 -11.50 23.12
N GLY A 274 0.32 -12.77 23.42
CA GLY A 274 0.96 -13.49 24.53
C GLY A 274 0.84 -12.74 25.86
N THR A 275 1.84 -12.88 26.73
CA THR A 275 1.95 -12.10 27.98
C THR A 275 2.44 -10.67 27.76
N VAL A 276 2.87 -10.33 26.54
CA VAL A 276 3.33 -8.99 26.17
C VAL A 276 2.16 -8.03 26.04
N ASP A 277 0.95 -8.48 25.70
CA ASP A 277 -0.24 -7.63 25.49
C ASP A 277 -0.06 -6.59 24.36
N LEU A 278 -1.17 -6.01 23.87
CA LEU A 278 -1.16 -4.98 22.83
C LEU A 278 -0.76 -3.61 23.39
N SER A 279 -0.21 -2.74 22.54
CA SER A 279 0.03 -1.33 22.91
C SER A 279 -1.28 -0.60 23.18
N ASN A 280 -1.24 0.44 24.04
CA ASN A 280 -2.42 1.26 24.29
C ASN A 280 -2.91 1.94 23.00
N PHE A 281 -2.00 2.39 22.15
CA PHE A 281 -2.37 2.95 20.85
C PHE A 281 -3.09 1.93 19.96
N ARG A 282 -2.58 0.68 19.87
CA ARG A 282 -3.27 -0.38 19.11
C ARG A 282 -4.69 -0.65 19.59
N LYS A 283 -4.95 -0.57 20.91
CA LYS A 283 -6.28 -0.76 21.50
C LYS A 283 -7.28 0.34 21.12
N GLN A 284 -6.82 1.45 20.56
CA GLN A 284 -7.66 2.55 20.08
C GLN A 284 -7.98 2.44 18.57
N LEU A 285 -7.40 1.46 17.87
CA LEU A 285 -7.45 1.39 16.41
C LEU A 285 -8.41 0.31 15.88
N ASP A 286 -9.16 -0.40 16.74
CA ASP A 286 -10.01 -1.50 16.27
C ASP A 286 -11.02 -0.99 15.24
N THR A 287 -11.69 0.12 15.53
CA THR A 287 -12.61 0.74 14.57
C THR A 287 -11.89 1.37 13.37
N PHE A 288 -10.70 1.93 13.58
CA PHE A 288 -9.90 2.52 12.50
C PHE A 288 -9.54 1.48 11.42
N TYR A 289 -9.23 0.23 11.81
CA TYR A 289 -8.91 -0.83 10.84
C TYR A 289 -10.10 -1.25 9.97
N GLY A 290 -11.32 -1.10 10.48
CA GLY A 290 -12.57 -1.54 9.85
C GLY A 290 -12.65 -1.27 8.34
N PRO A 291 -12.63 -0.02 7.86
CA PRO A 291 -12.73 0.30 6.43
C PRO A 291 -11.54 -0.17 5.59
N TYR A 292 -10.34 -0.29 6.18
CA TYR A 292 -9.15 -0.69 5.45
C TYR A 292 -9.06 -2.20 5.19
N LEU A 293 -9.76 -3.03 5.97
CA LEU A 293 -9.79 -4.49 5.75
C LEU A 293 -10.54 -4.87 4.45
N PRO A 294 -11.71 -4.29 4.13
CA PRO A 294 -12.32 -4.40 2.80
C PRO A 294 -11.44 -3.84 1.67
N GLU A 295 -10.77 -2.69 1.86
CA GLU A 295 -9.87 -2.17 0.82
C GLU A 295 -8.73 -3.14 0.50
N LEU A 296 -8.15 -3.75 1.53
CA LEU A 296 -7.16 -4.80 1.40
C LEU A 296 -7.74 -6.03 0.67
N GLU A 297 -8.94 -6.48 1.04
CA GLU A 297 -9.56 -7.67 0.47
C GLU A 297 -9.97 -7.48 -1.00
N TYR A 298 -10.54 -6.34 -1.36
CA TYR A 298 -11.11 -6.09 -2.68
C TYR A 298 -10.14 -5.40 -3.64
N ASN A 299 -9.30 -4.48 -3.14
CA ASN A 299 -8.35 -3.73 -3.97
C ASN A 299 -6.89 -4.16 -3.76
N GLY A 300 -6.60 -4.97 -2.74
CA GLY A 300 -5.22 -5.39 -2.44
C GLY A 300 -4.39 -4.29 -1.76
N TYR A 301 -4.98 -3.17 -1.35
CA TYR A 301 -4.24 -2.06 -0.78
C TYR A 301 -3.76 -2.42 0.63
N PRO A 302 -2.43 -2.40 0.88
CA PRO A 302 -1.92 -2.78 2.19
C PRO A 302 -2.34 -1.74 3.23
N VAL A 303 -2.84 -2.16 4.39
CA VAL A 303 -3.25 -1.19 5.44
C VAL A 303 -2.08 -0.31 5.90
N TRP A 304 -0.87 -0.86 5.88
CA TRP A 304 0.36 -0.09 6.02
C TRP A 304 0.75 0.37 4.62
N HIS A 305 0.49 1.62 4.29
CA HIS A 305 0.90 2.24 3.04
C HIS A 305 2.38 2.65 3.12
N PRO A 306 3.29 2.00 2.38
CA PRO A 306 4.66 2.49 2.25
C PRO A 306 4.67 3.92 1.70
N LEU A 307 5.63 4.74 2.09
CA LEU A 307 5.67 6.13 1.59
C LEU A 307 5.64 6.27 0.06
N PRO A 308 6.41 5.48 -0.75
CA PRO A 308 6.33 5.59 -2.21
C PRO A 308 5.04 5.02 -2.81
N PHE A 309 4.24 4.26 -2.04
CA PHE A 309 2.91 3.84 -2.45
C PHE A 309 1.92 5.00 -2.41
N GLN A 310 1.98 5.81 -1.34
CA GLN A 310 1.08 6.95 -1.13
C GLN A 310 1.55 8.24 -1.81
N PHE A 311 2.87 8.43 -1.91
CA PHE A 311 3.52 9.61 -2.47
C PHE A 311 4.50 9.21 -3.59
N PRO A 312 4.01 8.64 -4.71
CA PRO A 312 4.88 8.11 -5.76
C PRO A 312 5.74 9.17 -6.47
N ASP A 313 5.31 10.44 -6.45
CA ASP A 313 6.02 11.57 -7.06
C ASP A 313 7.12 12.16 -6.18
N ASP A 314 7.26 11.68 -4.94
CA ASP A 314 8.30 12.11 -4.01
C ASP A 314 9.43 11.07 -3.95
N PRO A 315 10.57 11.30 -4.62
CA PRO A 315 11.66 10.32 -4.67
C PRO A 315 12.35 10.12 -3.31
N GLU A 316 12.17 11.02 -2.35
CA GLU A 316 12.71 10.87 -1.00
C GLU A 316 11.99 9.74 -0.25
N CYS A 317 10.68 9.56 -0.47
CA CYS A 317 9.88 8.50 0.13
C CYS A 317 10.45 7.10 -0.11
N ALA A 318 11.08 6.86 -1.26
CA ALA A 318 11.66 5.56 -1.60
C ALA A 318 12.88 5.18 -0.71
N LYS A 319 13.42 6.12 0.06
CA LYS A 319 14.58 5.92 0.94
C LYS A 319 14.22 5.56 2.38
N HIS A 320 12.94 5.60 2.74
CA HIS A 320 12.47 5.44 4.12
C HIS A 320 11.57 4.21 4.23
N ALA A 321 12.18 3.02 4.35
CA ALA A 321 11.45 1.75 4.50
C ALA A 321 11.11 1.39 5.95
N ASP A 322 11.31 2.30 6.89
CA ASP A 322 11.12 2.12 8.32
C ASP A 322 10.14 3.13 8.94
N GLU A 323 9.34 3.77 8.10
CA GLU A 323 8.16 4.57 8.41
C GLU A 323 7.13 4.40 7.30
N PHE A 324 5.86 4.56 7.64
CA PHE A 324 4.76 4.23 6.76
C PHE A 324 3.51 5.01 7.17
N LEU A 325 2.56 5.09 6.25
CA LEU A 325 1.21 5.56 6.52
C LEU A 325 0.37 4.36 7.03
N LEU A 326 -0.32 4.53 8.15
CA LEU A 326 -1.38 3.63 8.58
C LEU A 326 -2.70 4.21 8.08
N GLY A 327 -3.32 3.54 7.12
CA GLY A 327 -4.38 4.14 6.31
C GLY A 327 -3.85 5.32 5.48
N ASP A 328 -4.70 6.28 5.15
CA ASP A 328 -4.33 7.51 4.45
C ASP A 328 -4.08 8.69 5.42
N GLU A 329 -4.38 8.52 6.72
CA GLU A 329 -4.45 9.60 7.70
C GLU A 329 -3.20 9.76 8.57
N MET A 330 -2.55 8.66 8.98
CA MET A 330 -1.52 8.70 10.03
C MET A 330 -0.16 8.23 9.54
N LEU A 331 0.88 9.06 9.65
CA LEU A 331 2.27 8.62 9.51
C LEU A 331 2.75 8.02 10.83
N ILE A 332 3.23 6.78 10.75
CA ILE A 332 3.81 6.02 11.85
C ILE A 332 5.31 5.91 11.63
N ALA A 333 6.09 6.35 12.62
CA ALA A 333 7.54 6.33 12.55
C ALA A 333 8.15 5.66 13.79
N PRO A 334 8.12 4.31 13.87
CA PRO A 334 8.56 3.61 15.07
C PRO A 334 10.05 3.75 15.41
N ILE A 335 10.34 3.91 16.69
CA ILE A 335 11.72 3.86 17.22
C ILE A 335 12.05 2.40 17.56
N TYR A 336 13.12 1.87 16.96
CA TYR A 336 13.57 0.48 17.10
C TYR A 336 14.97 0.37 17.75
N ASP A 337 15.35 1.36 18.55
CA ASP A 337 16.56 1.34 19.36
C ASP A 337 16.31 1.90 20.78
N GLY A 338 17.34 1.87 21.62
CA GLY A 338 17.29 2.35 23.01
C GLY A 338 17.45 3.86 23.19
N THR A 339 17.60 4.65 22.12
CA THR A 339 17.93 6.08 22.22
C THR A 339 16.72 6.96 22.50
N ASN A 340 15.52 6.49 22.15
CA ASN A 340 14.28 7.26 22.11
C ASN A 340 14.30 8.42 21.12
N LYS A 341 15.27 8.46 20.21
CA LYS A 341 15.43 9.53 19.23
C LYS A 341 15.34 8.97 17.82
N ARG A 342 14.81 9.77 16.90
CA ARG A 342 14.69 9.40 15.49
C ARG A 342 14.59 10.65 14.61
N SER A 343 15.16 10.57 13.41
CA SER A 343 14.81 11.45 12.30
C SER A 343 13.63 10.83 11.54
N VAL A 344 12.55 11.59 11.35
CA VAL A 344 11.33 11.20 10.63
C VAL A 344 11.23 12.03 9.36
N TYR A 345 11.01 11.42 8.21
CA TYR A 345 10.70 12.18 7.01
C TYR A 345 9.18 12.40 6.93
N LEU A 346 8.77 13.66 6.80
CA LEU A 346 7.38 14.03 6.59
C LEU A 346 7.18 14.29 5.09
N PRO A 347 6.37 13.50 4.36
CA PRO A 347 6.07 13.72 2.95
C PRO A 347 5.25 14.99 2.71
N GLN A 348 4.87 15.26 1.46
CA GLN A 348 4.01 16.42 1.13
C GLN A 348 2.72 16.47 1.98
N GLY A 349 2.54 17.59 2.69
CA GLY A 349 1.36 17.86 3.50
C GLY A 349 1.70 18.75 4.69
N ILE A 350 0.72 18.91 5.58
CA ILE A 350 0.94 19.39 6.95
C ILE A 350 0.61 18.22 7.88
N TRP A 351 1.47 18.02 8.87
CA TRP A 351 1.45 16.86 9.75
C TRP A 351 1.44 17.31 11.19
N THR A 352 0.48 16.82 11.96
CA THR A 352 0.30 17.14 13.36
C THR A 352 0.72 15.96 14.21
N SER A 353 1.70 16.15 15.10
CA SER A 353 2.09 15.13 16.08
C SER A 353 0.93 14.85 17.04
N LEU A 354 0.49 13.59 17.16
CA LEU A 354 -0.58 13.23 18.09
C LEU A 354 -0.16 13.32 19.56
N GLU A 355 1.14 13.27 19.84
CA GLU A 355 1.67 13.38 21.21
C GLU A 355 1.76 14.84 21.67
N THR A 356 2.29 15.72 20.81
CA THR A 356 2.63 17.10 21.21
C THR A 356 1.65 18.14 20.67
N ASN A 357 0.78 17.75 19.74
CA ASN A 357 -0.10 18.63 18.97
C ASN A 357 0.65 19.65 18.10
N GLU A 358 1.97 19.52 17.88
CA GLU A 358 2.72 20.40 17.00
C GLU A 358 2.40 20.10 15.53
N ALA A 359 2.04 21.13 14.75
CA ALA A 359 1.85 21.06 13.31
C ALA A 359 3.13 21.44 12.57
N MET A 360 3.51 20.62 11.58
CA MET A 360 4.73 20.78 10.79
C MET A 360 4.43 20.65 9.30
N ALA A 361 5.02 21.55 8.50
CA ALA A 361 5.05 21.37 7.04
C ALA A 361 5.95 20.19 6.66
N GLY A 362 5.51 19.40 5.69
CA GLY A 362 6.23 18.27 5.15
C GLY A 362 7.28 18.62 4.10
N ARG A 363 7.67 17.60 3.32
CA ARG A 363 8.85 17.59 2.42
C ARG A 363 10.16 17.88 3.17
N ARG A 364 10.27 17.40 4.41
CA ARG A 364 11.45 17.60 5.27
C ARG A 364 11.58 16.52 6.32
N ALA A 365 12.80 16.36 6.83
CA ALA A 365 13.06 15.57 8.02
C ALA A 365 12.83 16.39 9.31
N VAL A 366 12.32 15.75 10.35
CA VAL A 366 12.18 16.31 11.70
C VAL A 366 12.78 15.35 12.72
N ASN A 367 13.35 15.89 13.80
CA ASN A 367 13.89 15.07 14.88
C ASN A 367 12.83 14.94 15.98
N VAL A 368 12.59 13.70 16.41
CA VAL A 368 11.73 13.39 17.55
C VAL A 368 12.52 12.76 18.68
N GLU A 369 12.12 13.06 19.91
CA GLU A 369 12.64 12.44 21.13
C GLU A 369 11.45 12.05 22.02
N THR A 370 11.09 10.77 22.03
CA THR A 370 9.92 10.28 22.78
C THR A 370 10.03 8.80 23.13
N ARG A 371 9.43 8.43 24.27
CA ARG A 371 9.20 7.02 24.65
C ARG A 371 7.93 6.44 24.03
N ALA A 372 7.02 7.28 23.53
CA ALA A 372 5.83 6.85 22.82
C ALA A 372 6.19 6.37 21.41
N LEU A 373 5.19 5.83 20.70
CA LEU A 373 5.27 5.61 19.26
C LEU A 373 5.07 6.98 18.57
N PRO A 374 6.02 7.47 17.76
CA PRO A 374 5.79 8.68 16.97
C PRO A 374 4.66 8.45 15.95
N VAL A 375 3.60 9.24 16.08
CA VAL A 375 2.43 9.24 15.20
C VAL A 375 2.10 10.67 14.80
N PHE A 376 1.90 10.90 13.51
CA PHE A 376 1.55 12.19 12.95
C PHE A 376 0.29 12.06 12.09
N ALA A 377 -0.76 12.80 12.42
CA ALA A 377 -1.95 12.87 11.59
C ALA A 377 -1.77 13.92 10.49
N ARG A 378 -2.23 13.61 9.27
CA ARG A 378 -2.22 14.53 8.14
C ARG A 378 -3.36 15.55 8.29
N ASN A 379 -3.10 16.84 8.09
CA ASN A 379 -4.18 17.83 8.03
C ASN A 379 -5.10 17.57 6.82
N GLY A 380 -6.38 17.84 6.99
CA GLY A 380 -7.44 17.46 6.07
C GLY A 380 -7.98 16.04 6.28
N THR A 381 -7.78 15.45 7.45
CA THR A 381 -8.31 14.11 7.78
C THR A 381 -9.03 14.09 9.12
N ILE A 382 -9.87 13.06 9.30
CA ILE A 382 -10.48 12.69 10.57
C ILE A 382 -9.86 11.37 11.00
N VAL A 383 -9.30 11.31 12.21
CA VAL A 383 -8.73 10.09 12.80
C VAL A 383 -9.67 9.60 13.91
N PRO A 384 -10.47 8.54 13.66
CA PRO A 384 -11.26 7.91 14.71
C PRO A 384 -10.37 7.06 15.63
N LEU A 385 -10.46 7.31 16.93
CA LEU A 385 -9.77 6.54 17.97
C LEU A 385 -10.77 6.06 19.02
N ASP A 386 -10.80 4.75 19.27
CA ASP A 386 -11.64 4.16 20.30
C ASP A 386 -11.20 4.66 21.69
N SER A 387 -12.15 5.09 22.52
CA SER A 387 -11.87 5.54 23.90
C SER A 387 -12.89 4.98 24.89
N PRO A 388 -12.58 4.90 26.19
CA PRO A 388 -13.53 4.44 27.21
C PRO A 388 -14.83 5.24 27.26
N GLY A 389 -14.79 6.51 26.84
CA GLY A 389 -15.96 7.39 26.82
C GLY A 389 -16.72 7.37 25.50
N GLY A 390 -16.41 6.47 24.56
CA GLY A 390 -16.93 6.50 23.18
C GLY A 390 -15.84 6.79 22.15
N MET A 391 -16.23 7.08 20.91
CA MET A 391 -15.29 7.33 19.81
C MET A 391 -14.74 8.75 19.86
N ALA A 392 -13.43 8.93 19.88
CA ALA A 392 -12.82 10.24 19.65
C ALA A 392 -12.62 10.44 18.14
N LEU A 393 -13.16 11.53 17.59
CA LEU A 393 -12.99 11.94 16.19
C LEU A 393 -12.02 13.11 16.15
N HIS A 394 -10.74 12.82 15.95
CA HIS A 394 -9.71 13.85 15.85
C HIS A 394 -9.71 14.45 14.45
N TYR A 395 -10.19 15.69 14.32
CA TYR A 395 -10.21 16.41 13.05
C TYR A 395 -9.07 17.43 13.01
N PHE A 396 -8.26 17.37 11.94
CA PHE A 396 -7.13 18.27 11.69
C PHE A 396 -7.49 19.24 10.55
N PRO A 397 -7.98 20.45 10.85
CA PRO A 397 -8.51 21.35 9.84
C PRO A 397 -7.43 21.89 8.90
N GLN A 398 -7.89 22.30 7.72
CA GLN A 398 -7.25 23.12 6.66
C GLN A 398 -7.91 22.79 5.31
N LEU A 399 -8.39 21.55 5.18
CA LEU A 399 -9.26 21.06 4.11
C LEU A 399 -10.47 20.39 4.76
N GLY A 400 -11.55 20.24 3.99
CA GLY A 400 -12.62 19.33 4.37
C GLY A 400 -12.11 17.90 4.50
N ALA A 401 -12.75 17.11 5.34
CA ALA A 401 -12.38 15.73 5.61
C ALA A 401 -13.62 14.86 5.74
N GLU A 402 -13.46 13.59 5.40
CA GLU A 402 -14.44 12.55 5.64
C GLU A 402 -13.75 11.28 6.11
N PHE A 403 -14.46 10.46 6.86
CA PHE A 403 -14.04 9.10 7.20
C PHE A 403 -15.27 8.20 7.28
N PHE A 404 -15.14 6.95 6.82
CA PHE A 404 -16.21 5.96 6.86
C PHE A 404 -15.87 4.88 7.90
N ILE A 405 -16.69 4.80 8.94
CA ILE A 405 -16.56 3.79 9.98
C ILE A 405 -17.38 2.58 9.56
N LEU A 406 -16.73 1.42 9.38
CA LEU A 406 -17.43 0.16 9.12
C LEU A 406 -18.10 -0.35 10.39
N GLU A 407 -19.41 -0.53 10.35
CA GLU A 407 -20.20 -1.20 11.40
C GLU A 407 -20.37 -2.67 11.05
N ASP A 408 -19.40 -3.53 11.42
CA ASP A 408 -19.30 -4.92 10.98
C ASP A 408 -20.58 -5.75 11.14
N ASP A 409 -21.25 -5.63 12.28
CA ASP A 409 -22.51 -6.30 12.61
C ASP A 409 -23.71 -5.85 11.76
N LEU A 410 -23.63 -4.66 11.16
CA LEU A 410 -24.64 -4.11 10.26
C LEU A 410 -24.24 -4.23 8.79
N SER A 411 -22.95 -4.44 8.50
CA SER A 411 -22.38 -4.36 7.15
C SER A 411 -22.73 -3.02 6.46
N GLU A 412 -22.78 -1.94 7.24
CA GLU A 412 -23.03 -0.57 6.79
C GLU A 412 -21.91 0.36 7.26
N TYR A 413 -21.82 1.55 6.67
CA TYR A 413 -20.87 2.58 7.06
C TYR A 413 -21.55 3.73 7.79
N THR A 414 -21.05 4.08 8.98
CA THR A 414 -21.28 5.40 9.59
C THR A 414 -20.34 6.39 8.90
N ALA A 415 -20.89 7.45 8.31
CA ALA A 415 -20.09 8.50 7.68
C ALA A 415 -19.87 9.65 8.66
N VAL A 416 -18.64 10.17 8.73
CA VAL A 416 -18.31 11.38 9.48
C VAL A 416 -17.69 12.40 8.55
N HIS A 417 -18.18 13.64 8.61
CA HIS A 417 -17.74 14.73 7.73
C HIS A 417 -17.36 15.96 8.54
N ALA A 418 -16.35 16.68 8.07
CA ALA A 418 -15.95 17.97 8.60
C ALA A 418 -15.64 18.93 7.45
N ALA A 419 -16.29 20.10 7.47
CA ALA A 419 -16.21 21.11 6.42
C ALA A 419 -15.93 22.49 7.04
N PRO A 420 -14.68 22.98 6.99
CA PRO A 420 -14.33 24.31 7.47
C PRO A 420 -14.70 25.37 6.41
N SER A 421 -15.24 26.51 6.86
CA SER A 421 -15.38 27.75 6.08
C SER A 421 -14.55 28.87 6.74
N LEU A 422 -14.71 30.11 6.27
CA LEU A 422 -13.97 31.26 6.79
C LEU A 422 -14.40 31.64 8.22
N ASP A 423 -15.71 31.62 8.48
CA ASP A 423 -16.37 32.13 9.68
C ASP A 423 -17.12 31.03 10.46
N ALA A 424 -17.19 29.82 9.92
CA ALA A 424 -17.84 28.69 10.55
C ALA A 424 -17.14 27.36 10.20
N MET A 425 -17.53 26.29 10.88
CA MET A 425 -17.16 24.93 10.54
C MET A 425 -18.35 24.01 10.81
N ARG A 426 -18.66 23.15 9.84
CA ARG A 426 -19.73 22.16 9.95
C ARG A 426 -19.13 20.78 10.19
N LEU A 427 -19.57 20.11 11.24
CA LEU A 427 -19.29 18.71 11.53
C LEU A 427 -20.59 17.92 11.38
N GLU A 428 -20.50 16.69 10.91
CA GLU A 428 -21.65 15.81 10.70
C GLU A 428 -21.29 14.36 11.00
N ILE A 429 -22.22 13.65 11.63
CA ILE A 429 -22.16 12.20 11.84
C ILE A 429 -23.48 11.61 11.32
N GLU A 430 -23.41 10.83 10.24
CA GLU A 430 -24.51 10.00 9.75
C GLU A 430 -24.42 8.62 10.40
N SER A 431 -24.79 8.54 11.68
CA SER A 431 -24.51 7.36 12.50
C SER A 431 -25.43 6.18 12.15
N LYS A 432 -24.88 4.98 11.96
CA LYS A 432 -25.67 3.74 11.85
C LYS A 432 -25.96 3.10 13.20
N LYS A 433 -25.28 3.56 14.26
CA LYS A 433 -25.46 3.09 15.65
C LYS A 433 -25.66 4.22 16.63
N ASP A 434 -26.37 3.92 17.70
CA ASP A 434 -26.35 4.73 18.91
C ASP A 434 -24.94 4.69 19.52
N ARG A 435 -24.22 5.80 19.48
CA ARG A 435 -22.84 5.88 19.99
C ARG A 435 -22.54 7.27 20.56
N ASP A 436 -21.75 7.28 21.63
CA ASP A 436 -21.13 8.51 22.14
C ASP A 436 -19.91 8.86 21.29
N TYR A 437 -19.88 10.07 20.78
CA TYR A 437 -18.75 10.63 20.05
C TYR A 437 -18.18 11.84 20.80
N GLN A 438 -16.86 12.00 20.69
CA GLN A 438 -16.16 13.20 21.07
C GLN A 438 -15.40 13.72 19.86
N TRP A 439 -15.87 14.82 19.27
CA TRP A 439 -15.05 15.56 18.32
C TRP A 439 -13.90 16.24 19.06
N VAL A 440 -12.70 16.13 18.52
CA VAL A 440 -11.51 16.90 18.92
C VAL A 440 -11.03 17.65 17.68
N VAL A 441 -11.36 18.94 17.59
CA VAL A 441 -10.98 19.79 16.46
C VAL A 441 -9.69 20.52 16.83
N HIS A 442 -8.64 20.24 16.08
CA HIS A 442 -7.29 20.72 16.37
C HIS A 442 -7.02 22.11 15.77
N HIS A 443 -6.19 22.90 16.44
CA HIS A 443 -5.60 24.15 15.92
C HIS A 443 -6.60 25.21 15.44
N ILE A 444 -7.72 25.35 16.14
CA ILE A 444 -8.71 26.40 15.87
C ILE A 444 -8.69 27.48 16.94
N ASP A 445 -9.10 28.68 16.56
CA ASP A 445 -9.37 29.73 17.53
C ASP A 445 -10.60 29.36 18.38
N LYS A 446 -10.74 30.02 19.53
CA LYS A 446 -11.85 29.73 20.44
C LYS A 446 -13.16 30.12 19.76
N PRO A 447 -14.13 29.20 19.61
CA PRO A 447 -15.39 29.54 18.98
C PRO A 447 -16.24 30.46 19.87
N THR A 448 -17.07 31.26 19.21
CA THR A 448 -18.10 32.09 19.88
C THR A 448 -19.33 31.26 20.22
N SER A 449 -19.65 30.26 19.38
CA SER A 449 -20.77 29.35 19.64
C SER A 449 -20.53 27.97 19.02
N VAL A 450 -21.16 26.96 19.62
CA VAL A 450 -21.20 25.58 19.14
C VAL A 450 -22.64 25.09 19.27
N GLY A 451 -23.18 24.45 18.25
CA GLY A 451 -24.51 23.86 18.27
C GLY A 451 -25.08 23.70 16.88
N PHE A 452 -26.39 23.47 16.76
CA PHE A 452 -27.04 23.41 15.44
C PHE A 452 -28.44 24.00 15.53
N GLU A 453 -28.79 24.83 14.54
CA GLU A 453 -30.03 25.61 14.53
C GLU A 453 -30.29 26.31 15.89
N ASP A 454 -31.43 26.02 16.52
CA ASP A 454 -31.81 26.61 17.81
C ASP A 454 -31.15 25.92 19.01
N GLN A 455 -30.50 24.76 18.83
CA GLN A 455 -29.87 24.00 19.90
C GLN A 455 -28.40 24.42 20.09
N LYS A 456 -28.18 25.41 20.96
CA LYS A 456 -26.82 25.81 21.40
C LYS A 456 -26.29 24.86 22.47
N TYR A 457 -25.05 24.41 22.30
CA TYR A 457 -24.38 23.46 23.19
C TYR A 457 -23.76 24.20 24.37
N ARG A 458 -23.76 23.56 25.54
CA ARG A 458 -23.30 24.20 26.78
C ARG A 458 -21.78 24.11 26.92
N LEU A 459 -21.15 25.21 27.32
CA LEU A 459 -19.73 25.20 27.68
C LEU A 459 -19.52 24.41 28.97
N ALA A 460 -18.66 23.39 28.92
CA ALA A 460 -18.24 22.62 30.08
C ALA A 460 -17.09 23.36 30.82
N PRO A 461 -17.05 23.33 32.17
CA PRO A 461 -15.97 23.99 32.91
C PRO A 461 -14.60 23.30 32.75
N ALA A 462 -14.60 21.99 32.48
CA ALA A 462 -13.40 21.18 32.28
C ALA A 462 -13.70 19.99 31.35
N ALA A 463 -12.66 19.47 30.67
CA ALA A 463 -12.78 18.33 29.74
C ALA A 463 -13.38 17.06 30.40
N ASN A 464 -13.02 16.77 31.64
CA ASN A 464 -13.54 15.62 32.39
C ASN A 464 -14.98 15.81 32.93
N GLN A 465 -15.56 16.99 32.73
CA GLN A 465 -16.94 17.32 33.11
C GLN A 465 -17.86 17.46 31.89
N MET A 466 -17.36 17.12 30.71
CA MET A 466 -18.18 17.14 29.50
C MET A 466 -19.25 16.04 29.55
N ALA A 467 -20.43 16.39 29.07
CA ALA A 467 -21.58 15.51 28.87
C ALA A 467 -22.13 15.69 27.45
N ASP A 468 -23.17 14.94 27.10
CA ASP A 468 -23.86 15.11 25.84
C ASP A 468 -24.31 16.57 25.61
N HIS A 469 -24.16 17.06 24.37
CA HIS A 469 -24.40 18.43 23.93
C HIS A 469 -23.61 19.49 24.75
N THR A 470 -22.35 19.17 25.07
CA THR A 470 -21.42 20.13 25.69
C THR A 470 -20.12 20.25 24.91
N TRP A 471 -19.43 21.37 25.08
CA TRP A 471 -18.12 21.60 24.48
C TRP A 471 -17.13 22.20 25.48
N PHE A 472 -15.84 21.98 25.26
CA PHE A 472 -14.74 22.51 26.06
C PHE A 472 -13.63 23.00 25.14
N TYR A 473 -13.04 24.16 25.42
CA TYR A 473 -11.92 24.68 24.63
C TYR A 473 -10.64 24.69 25.44
N ASP A 474 -9.67 23.89 25.01
CA ASP A 474 -8.31 23.88 25.55
C ASP A 474 -7.52 25.02 24.91
N THR A 475 -7.32 26.10 25.68
CA THR A 475 -6.59 27.28 25.19
C THR A 475 -5.09 27.02 25.02
N ALA A 476 -4.51 26.10 25.79
CA ALA A 476 -3.08 25.80 25.70
C ALA A 476 -2.77 25.01 24.42
N GLN A 477 -3.65 24.07 24.06
CA GLN A 477 -3.51 23.24 22.86
C GLN A 477 -4.19 23.84 21.63
N LYS A 478 -5.04 24.86 21.79
CA LYS A 478 -5.95 25.38 20.75
C LYS A 478 -6.85 24.29 20.16
N ASN A 479 -7.39 23.43 21.02
CA ASN A 479 -8.27 22.34 20.61
C ASN A 479 -9.68 22.56 21.17
N LEU A 480 -10.68 22.36 20.32
CA LEU A 480 -12.09 22.32 20.72
C LEU A 480 -12.51 20.86 20.88
N GLN A 481 -13.10 20.53 22.02
CA GLN A 481 -13.71 19.23 22.28
C GLN A 481 -15.22 19.38 22.32
N ILE A 482 -15.97 18.50 21.64
CA ILE A 482 -17.44 18.51 21.62
C ILE A 482 -17.94 17.09 21.88
N ARG A 483 -18.86 16.94 22.83
CA ARG A 483 -19.46 15.65 23.18
C ARG A 483 -20.89 15.58 22.67
N VAL A 484 -21.19 14.53 21.93
CA VAL A 484 -22.54 14.25 21.40
C VAL A 484 -22.85 12.75 21.47
N ARG A 485 -24.11 12.42 21.76
CA ARG A 485 -24.69 11.09 21.61
C ARG A 485 -25.45 11.05 20.28
N ALA A 486 -24.85 10.48 19.25
CA ALA A 486 -25.54 10.32 17.97
C ALA A 486 -26.48 9.11 18.02
N LYS A 487 -27.64 9.24 17.38
CA LYS A 487 -28.65 8.18 17.27
C LYS A 487 -28.54 7.48 15.93
N ALA A 488 -28.82 6.18 15.91
CA ALA A 488 -28.82 5.41 14.68
C ALA A 488 -29.84 5.99 13.69
N LYS A 489 -29.41 6.20 12.44
CA LYS A 489 -30.21 6.70 11.31
C LYS A 489 -30.68 8.16 11.45
N GLU A 490 -30.05 8.93 12.34
CA GLU A 490 -30.25 10.37 12.47
C GLU A 490 -28.95 11.10 12.20
N ASP A 491 -29.03 12.23 11.48
CA ASP A 491 -27.86 13.07 11.21
C ASP A 491 -27.57 13.94 12.43
N CYS A 492 -26.37 13.79 13.00
CA CYS A 492 -25.89 14.66 14.07
C CYS A 492 -25.04 15.77 13.45
N ILE A 493 -25.65 16.93 13.22
CA ILE A 493 -24.98 18.10 12.65
C ILE A 493 -24.56 19.04 13.77
N ILE A 494 -23.36 19.60 13.66
CA ILE A 494 -22.80 20.59 14.58
C ILE A 494 -22.18 21.71 13.77
N VAL A 495 -22.51 22.95 14.09
CA VAL A 495 -21.89 24.15 13.55
C VAL A 495 -21.09 24.83 14.65
N ILE A 496 -19.86 25.16 14.32
CA ILE A 496 -18.92 25.93 15.14
C ILE A 496 -18.82 27.31 14.49
N GLU A 497 -19.08 28.37 15.25
CA GLU A 497 -19.02 29.77 14.80
C GLU A 497 -17.82 30.47 15.45
N PHE A 498 -17.11 31.33 14.70
CA PHE A 498 -15.90 32.03 15.16
C PHE A 498 -16.08 33.53 15.31
#